data_AF-A0A9W4KLQ2-F1
#
_entry.id   AF-A0A9W4KLQ2-F1
#
_cell.length_a   1.000
_cell.length_b   1.000
_cell.length_c   1.000
_cell.angle_alpha   90.00
_cell.angle_beta   90.00
_cell.angle_gamma   90.00
#
_symmetry.space_group_name_H-M   'P 1'
#
loop_
_entity.id
_entity.type
_entity.pdbx_description
1 polymer ?
#
loop_
_entity_poly.entity_id
_entity_poly.type
_entity_poly.pdbx_seq_one_letter_code
_entity_poly.pdbx_strand_id
1 'polypeptide(L)'
;MKLQPIEGWLLERYAKQTCDDPWSIKRYSACRLLKESGVPCYLWAEDALAYYGVPTAVFDVHIVVGDVKKAADALVERGWHPPPPDFEAPYIDVEEATCYLVEPQCKSAGPSDSVIALTAASDWDIKLPDIATQTSRHHQRTARWPFIPALHQLLDSLIRRWLDTPDAHCFFRSHIRCFLGYLYEYVPILKLREFAGYLKVEHRQYHLDVVAGVSYTREPFRIHSQKVRDSILRGEYEFRECSVSRDDDQFFTAGVEAHLLAMLPPANHK
;
A
#
# COMPACT_ATOMS: atom_id res chain seq x y z
N MET A 1 -30.95 9.65 -0.78
CA MET A 1 -30.00 8.63 -1.26
C MET A 1 -29.30 8.06 -0.04
N LYS A 2 -29.59 6.81 0.36
CA LYS A 2 -28.92 6.19 1.52
C LYS A 2 -27.50 5.82 1.09
N LEU A 3 -26.48 6.42 1.72
CA LEU A 3 -25.09 5.99 1.55
C LEU A 3 -25.00 4.50 1.85
N GLN A 4 -24.24 3.77 1.03
CA GLN A 4 -23.92 2.36 1.32
C GLN A 4 -23.26 2.30 2.71
N PRO A 5 -23.53 1.28 3.54
CA PRO A 5 -22.95 1.17 4.90
C PRO A 5 -21.42 1.32 4.91
N ILE A 6 -20.77 0.89 3.83
CA ILE A 6 -19.32 0.97 3.56
C ILE A 6 -18.87 2.41 3.31
N GLU A 7 -19.60 3.19 2.50
CA GLU A 7 -19.29 4.59 2.24
C GLU A 7 -19.47 5.45 3.49
N GLY A 8 -20.50 5.17 4.28
CA GLY A 8 -20.72 5.78 5.59
C GLY A 8 -19.57 5.49 6.56
N TRP A 9 -19.15 4.22 6.65
CA TRP A 9 -18.00 3.83 7.49
C TRP A 9 -16.70 4.48 7.05
N LEU A 10 -16.44 4.53 5.74
CA LEU A 10 -15.26 5.21 5.18
C LEU A 10 -15.26 6.68 5.60
N LEU A 11 -16.37 7.39 5.37
CA LEU A 11 -16.51 8.80 5.75
C LEU A 11 -16.34 9.02 7.26
N GLU A 12 -16.92 8.17 8.11
CA GLU A 12 -16.80 8.29 9.57
C GLU A 12 -15.38 8.03 10.07
N ARG A 13 -14.66 7.05 9.50
CA ARG A 13 -13.25 6.80 9.86
C ARG A 13 -12.36 7.94 9.39
N TYR A 14 -12.60 8.49 8.19
CA TYR A 14 -11.88 9.65 7.66
C TYR A 14 -12.13 10.92 8.47
N ALA A 15 -13.34 11.12 9.00
CA ALA A 15 -13.68 12.27 9.84
C ALA A 15 -13.00 12.23 11.22
N LYS A 16 -12.61 11.05 11.72
CA LYS A 16 -12.03 10.86 13.05
C LYS A 16 -10.50 11.05 13.12
N GLN A 17 -9.80 11.12 11.99
CA GLN A 17 -8.33 11.30 11.96
C GLN A 17 -7.92 12.77 11.97
N THR A 18 -8.55 13.57 12.82
CA THR A 18 -8.35 15.01 13.02
C THR A 18 -6.86 15.40 13.03
N CYS A 19 -6.34 15.76 11.85
CA CYS A 19 -5.16 16.58 11.69
C CYS A 19 -5.69 17.92 11.19
N ASP A 20 -5.51 18.98 11.99
CA ASP A 20 -6.08 20.29 11.71
C ASP A 20 -5.59 20.88 10.37
N ASP A 21 -4.44 20.39 9.87
CA ASP A 21 -3.99 20.58 8.50
C ASP A 21 -2.94 19.52 8.08
N PRO A 22 -3.25 18.55 7.19
CA PRO A 22 -2.25 17.61 6.66
C PRO A 22 -1.04 18.32 6.03
N TRP A 23 -1.25 19.56 5.56
CA TRP A 23 -0.24 20.41 4.95
C TRP A 23 0.73 21.04 5.96
N SER A 24 0.52 20.89 7.27
CA SER A 24 1.46 21.38 8.29
C SER A 24 2.46 20.32 8.76
N ILE A 25 2.30 19.06 8.34
CA ILE A 25 3.17 17.97 8.78
C ILE A 25 4.52 18.07 8.08
N LYS A 26 5.59 18.24 8.86
CA LYS A 26 6.95 18.41 8.36
C LYS A 26 7.39 17.25 7.46
N ARG A 27 7.06 16.01 7.84
CA ARG A 27 7.36 14.77 7.08
C ARG A 27 6.85 14.81 5.63
N TYR A 28 5.78 15.54 5.34
CA TYR A 28 5.19 15.63 4.00
C TYR A 28 5.60 16.89 3.23
N SER A 29 6.68 17.54 3.64
CA SER A 29 7.29 18.70 2.97
C SER A 29 7.42 18.51 1.46
N ALA A 30 7.94 17.37 1.00
CA ALA A 30 8.10 17.05 -0.42
C ALA A 30 6.77 17.06 -1.19
N CYS A 31 5.71 16.43 -0.67
CA CYS A 31 4.40 16.43 -1.32
C CYS A 31 3.84 17.84 -1.50
N ARG A 32 4.09 18.73 -0.54
CA ARG A 32 3.66 20.14 -0.63
C ARG A 32 4.39 20.87 -1.75
N LEU A 33 5.70 20.73 -1.79
CA LEU A 33 6.54 21.33 -2.83
C LEU A 33 6.15 20.80 -4.23
N LEU A 34 5.93 19.49 -4.35
CA LEU A 34 5.48 18.87 -5.60
C LEU A 34 4.16 19.48 -6.07
N LYS A 35 3.19 19.63 -5.17
CA LYS A 35 1.93 20.29 -5.52
C LYS A 35 2.12 21.75 -5.93
N GLU A 36 2.93 22.53 -5.19
CA GLU A 36 3.23 23.93 -5.56
C GLU A 36 3.84 24.02 -6.96
N SER A 37 4.64 23.03 -7.34
CA SER A 37 5.24 22.88 -8.67
C SER A 37 4.29 22.23 -9.70
N GLY A 38 3.01 22.03 -9.37
CA GLY A 38 2.02 21.45 -10.29
C GLY A 38 2.28 19.98 -10.63
N VAL A 39 2.86 19.22 -9.70
CA VAL A 39 3.10 17.78 -9.81
C VAL A 39 2.11 17.03 -8.91
N PRO A 40 1.10 16.34 -9.46
CA PRO A 40 0.25 15.45 -8.69
C PRO A 40 1.08 14.35 -8.05
N CYS A 41 0.77 14.02 -6.80
CA CYS A 41 1.39 12.92 -6.11
C CYS A 41 0.42 12.23 -5.14
N TYR A 42 0.80 11.01 -4.75
CA TYR A 42 0.27 10.33 -3.59
C TYR A 42 1.39 9.95 -2.63
N LEU A 43 1.16 10.10 -1.33
CA LEU A 43 1.85 9.38 -0.29
C LEU A 43 1.52 7.89 -0.39
N TRP A 44 2.52 7.06 -0.15
CA TRP A 44 2.44 5.62 -0.37
C TRP A 44 3.05 4.85 0.81
N ALA A 45 3.13 3.53 0.69
CA ALA A 45 3.75 2.62 1.65
C ALA A 45 3.24 2.83 3.09
N GLU A 46 4.13 2.82 4.09
CA GLU A 46 3.79 2.87 5.52
C GLU A 46 2.97 4.10 5.89
N ASP A 47 3.22 5.26 5.27
CA ASP A 47 2.44 6.48 5.51
C ASP A 47 0.98 6.31 5.06
N ALA A 48 0.74 5.63 3.93
CA ALA A 48 -0.61 5.29 3.50
C ALA A 48 -1.26 4.25 4.42
N LEU A 49 -0.50 3.25 4.90
CA LEU A 49 -1.00 2.26 5.86
C LEU A 49 -1.38 2.89 7.20
N ALA A 50 -0.53 3.77 7.74
CA ALA A 50 -0.76 4.50 8.97
C ALA A 50 -2.01 5.38 8.85
N TYR A 51 -2.20 6.04 7.71
CA TYR A 51 -3.45 6.74 7.41
C TYR A 51 -4.66 5.80 7.42
N TYR A 52 -4.55 4.56 6.99
CA TYR A 52 -5.65 3.59 7.10
C TYR A 52 -5.84 3.01 8.51
N GLY A 53 -5.04 3.43 9.49
CA GLY A 53 -5.13 3.01 10.90
C GLY A 53 -4.38 1.71 11.19
N VAL A 54 -3.42 1.33 10.33
CA VAL A 54 -2.46 0.28 10.64
C VAL A 54 -1.46 0.81 11.68
N PRO A 55 -1.22 0.11 12.80
CA PRO A 55 -0.21 0.48 13.77
C PRO A 55 1.19 0.07 13.28
N THR A 56 1.71 0.82 12.31
CA THR A 56 3.05 0.61 11.74
C THR A 56 3.99 1.75 12.11
N ALA A 57 5.28 1.45 12.23
CA ALA A 57 6.31 2.48 12.17
C ALA A 57 6.39 3.04 10.74
N VAL A 58 6.73 4.32 10.62
CA VAL A 58 6.97 4.99 9.33
C VAL A 58 8.47 5.27 9.22
N PHE A 59 9.08 4.85 8.10
CA PHE A 59 10.52 4.97 7.85
C PHE A 59 10.75 6.08 6.81
N ASP A 60 11.04 5.71 5.57
CA ASP A 60 11.13 6.64 4.44
C ASP A 60 9.76 7.12 3.98
N VAL A 61 9.74 8.28 3.32
CA VAL A 61 8.51 8.84 2.77
C VAL A 61 8.41 8.41 1.32
N HIS A 62 7.55 7.43 1.07
CA HIS A 62 7.28 6.96 -0.27
C HIS A 62 6.25 7.85 -0.96
N ILE A 63 6.58 8.32 -2.16
CA ILE A 63 5.72 9.16 -2.98
C ILE A 63 5.60 8.57 -4.38
N VAL A 64 4.35 8.44 -4.82
CA VAL A 64 4.02 8.03 -6.18
C VAL A 64 3.71 9.27 -7.02
N VAL A 65 4.39 9.40 -8.16
CA VAL A 65 4.30 10.54 -9.09
C VAL A 65 4.13 10.07 -10.54
N GLY A 66 3.60 10.93 -11.41
CA GLY A 66 3.36 10.57 -12.80
C GLY A 66 4.65 10.53 -13.63
N ASP A 67 5.56 11.45 -13.34
CA ASP A 67 6.87 11.58 -13.97
C ASP A 67 7.90 11.77 -12.85
N VAL A 68 8.70 10.73 -12.62
CA VAL A 68 9.70 10.68 -11.54
C VAL A 68 10.77 11.74 -11.75
N LYS A 69 11.22 11.92 -12.99
CA LYS A 69 12.27 12.89 -13.31
C LYS A 69 11.78 14.31 -13.07
N LYS A 70 10.61 14.66 -13.59
CA LYS A 70 10.00 15.99 -13.36
C LYS A 70 9.79 16.27 -11.87
N ALA A 71 9.34 15.28 -11.10
CA ALA A 71 9.16 15.42 -9.66
C ALA A 71 10.50 15.64 -8.94
N ALA A 72 11.53 14.87 -9.30
CA ALA A 72 12.86 15.00 -8.76
C ALA A 72 13.46 16.38 -9.07
N ASP A 73 13.41 16.81 -10.33
CA ASP A 73 13.89 18.13 -10.77
C ASP A 73 13.22 19.26 -9.97
N ALA A 74 11.90 19.20 -9.78
CA ALA A 74 11.15 20.17 -8.99
C ALA A 74 11.56 20.23 -7.51
N LEU A 75 11.97 19.11 -6.92
CA LEU A 75 12.50 19.06 -5.56
C LEU A 75 13.95 19.56 -5.50
N VAL A 76 14.78 19.21 -6.48
CA VAL A 76 16.17 19.67 -6.59
C VAL A 76 16.25 21.20 -6.74
N GLU A 77 15.35 21.80 -7.51
CA GLU A 77 15.21 23.26 -7.60
C GLU A 77 14.92 23.93 -6.24
N ARG A 78 14.36 23.17 -5.28
CA ARG A 78 14.08 23.61 -3.91
C ARG A 78 15.17 23.17 -2.91
N GLY A 79 16.32 22.73 -3.40
CA GLY A 79 17.51 22.40 -2.60
C GLY A 79 17.58 20.95 -2.11
N TRP A 80 16.65 20.08 -2.52
CA TRP A 80 16.77 18.65 -2.27
C TRP A 80 17.92 18.09 -3.11
N HIS A 81 18.55 17.01 -2.66
CA HIS A 81 19.69 16.43 -3.39
C HIS A 81 19.71 14.90 -3.27
N PRO A 82 20.43 14.21 -4.17
CA PRO A 82 20.64 12.77 -4.04
C PRO A 82 21.27 12.41 -2.69
N PRO A 83 21.03 11.17 -2.20
CA PRO A 83 21.68 10.67 -1.01
C PRO A 83 23.19 10.55 -1.18
N PRO A 84 23.96 10.46 -0.07
CA PRO A 84 25.41 10.29 -0.13
C PRO A 84 25.79 8.93 -0.75
N PRO A 85 27.05 8.76 -1.24
CA PRO A 85 27.46 7.54 -1.95
C PRO A 85 27.40 6.23 -1.15
N ASP A 86 27.36 6.32 0.18
CA ASP A 86 27.27 5.19 1.12
C ASP A 86 25.83 4.87 1.53
N PHE A 87 24.83 5.54 0.93
CA PHE A 87 23.43 5.22 1.14
C PHE A 87 23.09 3.85 0.52
N GLU A 88 22.55 2.96 1.34
CA GLU A 88 22.02 1.67 0.90
C GLU A 88 20.49 1.78 0.78
N ALA A 89 19.98 1.61 -0.44
CA ALA A 89 18.55 1.62 -0.69
C ALA A 89 17.86 0.45 0.06
N PRO A 90 16.74 0.69 0.76
CA PRO A 90 16.03 -0.38 1.48
C PRO A 90 15.54 -1.51 0.56
N TYR A 91 15.26 -1.19 -0.71
CA TYR A 91 14.79 -2.14 -1.73
C TYR A 91 15.85 -2.36 -2.80
N ILE A 92 16.91 -3.09 -2.45
CA ILE A 92 18.07 -3.35 -3.31
C ILE A 92 17.66 -4.04 -4.62
N ASP A 93 16.60 -4.84 -4.60
CA ASP A 93 16.13 -5.64 -5.73
C ASP A 93 15.19 -4.90 -6.69
N VAL A 94 14.88 -3.62 -6.42
CA VAL A 94 14.14 -2.71 -7.31
C VAL A 94 14.70 -1.28 -7.24
N GLU A 95 15.99 -1.14 -6.94
CA GLU A 95 16.64 0.15 -6.72
C GLU A 95 16.48 1.08 -7.93
N GLU A 96 16.63 0.54 -9.15
CA GLU A 96 16.54 1.29 -10.40
C GLU A 96 15.15 1.90 -10.65
N ALA A 97 14.11 1.39 -9.99
CA ALA A 97 12.74 1.89 -10.12
C ALA A 97 12.45 3.06 -9.16
N THR A 98 13.41 3.42 -8.28
CA THR A 98 13.20 4.40 -7.21
C THR A 98 14.22 5.52 -7.28
N CYS A 99 13.74 6.77 -7.31
CA CYS A 99 14.59 7.94 -7.16
C CYS A 99 14.58 8.41 -5.71
N TYR A 100 15.73 8.35 -5.05
CA TYR A 100 15.90 8.79 -3.67
C TYR A 100 16.40 10.23 -3.59
N LEU A 101 15.81 11.02 -2.69
CA LEU A 101 16.21 12.39 -2.40
C LEU A 101 16.23 12.67 -0.90
N VAL A 102 17.12 13.56 -0.50
CA VAL A 102 17.32 13.97 0.89
C VAL A 102 16.95 15.44 1.07
N GLU A 103 16.39 15.77 2.23
CA GLU A 103 16.00 17.14 2.56
C GLU A 103 17.20 18.12 2.55
N PRO A 104 17.01 19.38 2.14
CA PRO A 104 18.10 20.37 2.02
C PRO A 104 18.93 20.57 3.30
N GLN A 105 18.31 20.38 4.46
CA GLN A 105 18.94 20.52 5.78
C GLN A 105 19.80 19.31 6.20
N CYS A 106 19.68 18.16 5.53
CA CYS A 106 20.44 16.96 5.86
C CYS A 106 21.78 16.98 5.13
N LYS A 107 22.84 17.40 5.85
CA LYS A 107 24.20 17.48 5.31
C LYS A 107 24.94 16.14 5.26
N SER A 108 24.37 15.10 5.87
CA SER A 108 24.79 13.71 5.83
C SER A 108 23.54 12.89 6.09
N ALA A 109 23.13 11.99 5.20
CA ALA A 109 22.07 11.04 5.52
C ALA A 109 22.69 10.00 6.47
N GLY A 110 22.52 10.20 7.78
CA GLY A 110 22.77 9.12 8.72
C GLY A 110 21.74 8.01 8.51
N PRO A 111 21.94 6.82 9.10
CA PRO A 111 20.98 5.70 9.03
C PRO A 111 19.57 6.01 9.57
N SER A 112 19.36 7.21 10.13
CA SER A 112 18.15 7.65 10.81
C SER A 112 17.44 8.81 10.11
N ASP A 113 18.01 9.35 9.04
CA ASP A 113 17.41 10.44 8.29
C ASP A 113 16.43 9.88 7.27
N SER A 114 15.15 10.27 7.34
CA SER A 114 14.17 9.78 6.37
C SER A 114 14.48 10.32 4.99
N VAL A 115 14.61 9.44 4.00
CA VAL A 115 14.71 9.86 2.60
C VAL A 115 13.32 9.93 1.97
N ILE A 116 13.20 10.68 0.88
CA ILE A 116 12.06 10.58 -0.02
C ILE A 116 12.38 9.54 -1.07
N ALA A 117 11.47 8.59 -1.25
CA ALA A 117 11.52 7.58 -2.29
C ALA A 117 10.44 7.89 -3.33
N LEU A 118 10.83 8.38 -4.51
CA LEU A 118 9.93 8.66 -5.63
C LEU A 118 9.81 7.42 -6.53
N THR A 119 8.58 7.00 -6.81
CA THR A 119 8.28 5.90 -7.76
C THR A 119 7.22 6.33 -8.77
N ALA A 120 7.19 5.68 -9.94
CA ALA A 120 6.24 6.06 -10.98
C ALA A 120 4.85 5.46 -10.72
N ALA A 121 3.80 6.24 -10.98
CA ALA A 121 2.41 5.78 -10.85
C ALA A 121 2.08 4.60 -11.77
N SER A 122 2.78 4.49 -12.91
CA SER A 122 2.72 3.35 -13.82
C SER A 122 3.14 2.04 -13.15
N ASP A 123 4.15 2.09 -12.28
CA ASP A 123 4.71 0.89 -11.65
C ASP A 123 3.70 0.25 -10.69
N TRP A 124 2.81 1.08 -10.14
CA TRP A 124 1.75 0.71 -9.22
C TRP A 124 0.38 0.58 -9.86
N ASP A 125 0.23 0.88 -11.16
CA ASP A 125 -1.05 0.89 -11.88
C ASP A 125 -2.10 1.81 -11.22
N ILE A 126 -1.65 3.00 -10.81
CA ILE A 126 -2.44 4.01 -10.12
C ILE A 126 -2.73 5.18 -11.04
N LYS A 127 -3.98 5.64 -11.00
CA LYS A 127 -4.35 6.94 -11.53
C LYS A 127 -4.18 8.02 -10.46
N LEU A 128 -3.27 8.95 -10.72
CA LEU A 128 -3.08 10.12 -9.88
C LEU A 128 -4.28 11.09 -9.96
N PRO A 129 -4.51 11.87 -8.90
CA PRO A 129 -5.61 12.83 -8.87
C PRO A 129 -5.32 14.00 -9.80
N ASP A 130 -6.38 14.67 -10.27
CA ASP A 130 -6.23 15.94 -11.00
C ASP A 130 -5.72 17.03 -10.02
N ILE A 131 -4.77 17.84 -10.47
CA ILE A 131 -4.22 18.99 -9.72
C ILE A 131 -5.36 19.92 -9.25
N ALA A 132 -6.39 20.10 -10.07
CA ALA A 132 -7.56 20.93 -9.74
C ALA A 132 -8.31 20.39 -8.51
N THR A 133 -8.37 19.07 -8.35
CA THR A 133 -9.02 18.42 -7.21
C THR A 133 -8.15 18.46 -5.94
N GLN A 134 -6.84 18.62 -6.07
CA GLN A 134 -5.90 18.83 -4.95
C GLN A 134 -5.82 20.28 -4.46
N THR A 135 -6.28 21.27 -5.26
CA THR A 135 -6.11 22.72 -4.98
C THR A 135 -7.34 23.39 -4.37
N SER A 136 -8.52 22.77 -4.41
CA SER A 136 -9.76 23.39 -3.90
C SER A 136 -9.83 23.41 -2.36
N ARG A 137 -9.57 24.58 -1.75
CA ARG A 137 -9.73 24.81 -0.29
C ARG A 137 -11.19 24.82 0.20
N HIS A 138 -12.16 25.02 -0.69
CA HIS A 138 -13.51 25.44 -0.29
C HIS A 138 -14.61 24.37 -0.30
N HIS A 139 -14.34 23.13 -0.74
CA HIS A 139 -15.39 22.09 -0.84
C HIS A 139 -15.14 20.81 -0.04
N GLN A 140 -14.09 20.71 0.76
CA GLN A 140 -13.78 19.51 1.54
C GLN A 140 -13.73 19.80 3.05
N ARG A 141 -14.89 20.11 3.64
CA ARG A 141 -15.11 19.90 5.09
C ARG A 141 -15.16 18.41 5.47
N THR A 142 -15.23 17.52 4.48
CA THR A 142 -14.94 16.09 4.61
C THR A 142 -13.49 15.88 4.15
N ALA A 143 -12.55 16.06 5.07
CA ALA A 143 -11.12 16.03 4.84
C ALA A 143 -10.66 14.71 4.18
N ARG A 144 -10.51 14.71 2.85
CA ARG A 144 -9.58 13.79 2.20
C ARG A 144 -8.21 14.39 2.38
N TRP A 145 -7.28 13.64 2.97
CA TRP A 145 -5.88 13.96 2.78
C TRP A 145 -5.61 13.92 1.26
N PRO A 146 -5.23 15.04 0.63
CA PRO A 146 -5.24 15.20 -0.83
C PRO A 146 -4.18 14.35 -1.54
N PHE A 147 -3.36 13.65 -0.76
CA PHE A 147 -2.27 12.81 -1.21
C PHE A 147 -2.41 11.34 -0.80
N ILE A 148 -3.49 10.89 -0.17
CA ILE A 148 -3.64 9.45 0.11
C ILE A 148 -4.52 8.82 -0.97
N PRO A 149 -4.08 7.72 -1.64
CA PRO A 149 -4.92 6.98 -2.57
C PRO A 149 -6.17 6.44 -1.85
N ALA A 150 -7.28 6.25 -2.56
CA ALA A 150 -8.42 5.56 -2.00
C ALA A 150 -8.04 4.10 -1.63
N LEU A 151 -8.65 3.54 -0.57
CA LEU A 151 -8.24 2.23 -0.03
C LEU A 151 -8.29 1.11 -1.07
N HIS A 152 -9.32 1.11 -1.92
CA HIS A 152 -9.46 0.11 -2.98
C HIS A 152 -8.33 0.24 -4.02
N GLN A 153 -7.92 1.46 -4.37
CA GLN A 153 -6.79 1.69 -5.29
C GLN A 153 -5.48 1.22 -4.66
N LEU A 154 -5.25 1.55 -3.38
CA LEU A 154 -4.09 1.06 -2.63
C LEU A 154 -4.04 -0.47 -2.63
N LEU A 155 -5.16 -1.11 -2.31
CA LEU A 155 -5.25 -2.56 -2.25
C LEU A 155 -5.08 -3.22 -3.63
N ASP A 156 -5.72 -2.69 -4.68
CA ASP A 156 -5.55 -3.17 -6.06
C ASP A 156 -4.08 -3.13 -6.50
N SER A 157 -3.40 -2.01 -6.23
CA SER A 157 -1.97 -1.86 -6.55
C SER A 157 -1.11 -2.87 -5.79
N LEU A 158 -1.34 -3.05 -4.48
CA LEU A 158 -0.58 -4.01 -3.67
C LEU A 158 -0.82 -5.45 -4.10
N ILE A 159 -2.07 -5.84 -4.39
CA ILE A 159 -2.41 -7.18 -4.90
C ILE A 159 -1.68 -7.42 -6.22
N ARG A 160 -1.79 -6.48 -7.17
CA ARG A 160 -1.12 -6.58 -8.47
C ARG A 160 0.38 -6.73 -8.31
N ARG A 161 1.02 -5.84 -7.55
CA ARG A 161 2.48 -5.89 -7.30
C ARG A 161 2.89 -7.22 -6.68
N TRP A 162 2.16 -7.69 -5.67
CA TRP A 162 2.51 -8.95 -5.04
C TRP A 162 2.40 -10.13 -6.00
N LEU A 163 1.37 -10.16 -6.85
CA LEU A 163 1.17 -11.21 -7.85
C LEU A 163 2.25 -11.17 -8.92
N ASP A 164 2.56 -9.99 -9.46
CA ASP A 164 3.38 -9.85 -10.68
C ASP A 164 4.88 -9.65 -10.41
N THR A 165 5.28 -9.39 -9.17
CA THR A 165 6.70 -9.18 -8.85
C THR A 165 7.51 -10.47 -9.10
N PRO A 166 8.55 -10.42 -9.96
CA PRO A 166 9.40 -11.58 -10.26
C PRO A 166 10.09 -12.16 -9.03
N ASP A 167 10.49 -13.43 -9.09
CA ASP A 167 11.20 -14.11 -8.00
C ASP A 167 12.57 -13.50 -7.67
N ALA A 168 13.19 -12.84 -8.64
CA ALA A 168 14.42 -12.08 -8.41
C ALA A 168 14.22 -10.93 -7.42
N HIS A 169 13.00 -10.41 -7.28
CA HIS A 169 12.68 -9.26 -6.41
C HIS A 169 12.00 -9.72 -5.11
N CYS A 170 12.66 -10.65 -4.41
CA CYS A 170 12.10 -11.34 -3.25
C CYS A 170 11.97 -10.45 -2.01
N PHE A 171 12.83 -9.45 -1.83
CA PHE A 171 12.76 -8.49 -0.71
C PHE A 171 11.59 -7.54 -0.93
N PHE A 172 11.50 -6.92 -2.11
CA PHE A 172 10.37 -6.07 -2.46
C PHE A 172 9.04 -6.83 -2.33
N ARG A 173 8.94 -8.05 -2.87
CA ARG A 173 7.73 -8.87 -2.75
C ARG A 173 7.37 -9.20 -1.30
N SER A 174 8.37 -9.48 -0.47
CA SER A 174 8.17 -9.73 0.96
C SER A 174 7.62 -8.50 1.69
N HIS A 175 8.01 -7.30 1.26
CA HIS A 175 7.49 -6.05 1.82
C HIS A 175 6.03 -5.80 1.42
N ILE A 176 5.69 -5.96 0.14
CA ILE A 176 4.30 -5.86 -0.33
C ILE A 176 3.40 -6.88 0.39
N ARG A 177 3.92 -8.10 0.61
CA ARG A 177 3.24 -9.12 1.40
C ARG A 177 2.90 -8.64 2.82
N CYS A 178 3.86 -8.00 3.51
CA CYS A 178 3.62 -7.44 4.84
C CYS A 178 2.54 -6.34 4.81
N PHE A 179 2.55 -5.47 3.80
CA PHE A 179 1.53 -4.43 3.65
C PHE A 179 0.13 -5.00 3.46
N LEU A 180 -0.02 -6.03 2.62
CA LEU A 180 -1.28 -6.76 2.47
C LEU A 180 -1.73 -7.36 3.80
N GLY A 181 -0.80 -8.02 4.52
CA GLY A 181 -1.05 -8.58 5.85
C GLY A 181 -1.61 -7.54 6.83
N TYR A 182 -0.93 -6.40 6.93
CA TYR A 182 -1.34 -5.31 7.80
C TYR A 182 -2.71 -4.72 7.43
N LEU A 183 -2.97 -4.51 6.15
CA LEU A 183 -4.27 -3.99 5.72
C LEU A 183 -5.41 -4.92 6.13
N TYR A 184 -5.32 -6.20 5.78
CA TYR A 184 -6.37 -7.17 6.10
C TYR A 184 -6.52 -7.44 7.61
N GLU A 185 -5.43 -7.35 8.38
CA GLU A 185 -5.46 -7.51 9.84
C GLU A 185 -6.16 -6.32 10.52
N TYR A 186 -5.73 -5.09 10.20
CA TYR A 186 -6.06 -3.90 10.98
C TYR A 186 -7.17 -3.03 10.39
N VAL A 187 -7.55 -3.20 9.12
CA VAL A 187 -8.56 -2.35 8.46
C VAL A 187 -9.88 -3.11 8.37
N PRO A 188 -10.87 -2.82 9.26
CA PRO A 188 -12.07 -3.64 9.41
C PRO A 188 -12.92 -3.80 8.16
N ILE A 189 -12.98 -2.79 7.30
CA ILE A 189 -13.78 -2.84 6.07
C ILE A 189 -13.27 -3.89 5.09
N LEU A 190 -11.98 -4.26 5.16
CA LEU A 190 -11.39 -5.30 4.32
C LEU A 190 -11.76 -6.71 4.79
N LYS A 191 -12.47 -6.83 5.92
CA LYS A 191 -13.06 -8.09 6.39
C LYS A 191 -14.46 -8.33 5.82
N LEU A 192 -15.01 -7.37 5.08
CA LEU A 192 -16.33 -7.45 4.46
C LEU A 192 -16.22 -7.95 3.02
N ARG A 193 -16.97 -9.00 2.67
CA ARG A 193 -16.98 -9.59 1.33
C ARG A 193 -17.40 -8.58 0.25
N GLU A 194 -18.30 -7.68 0.61
CA GLU A 194 -18.85 -6.64 -0.25
C GLU A 194 -17.77 -5.65 -0.71
N PHE A 195 -16.64 -5.56 0.00
CA PHE A 195 -15.53 -4.70 -0.41
C PHE A 195 -14.94 -5.11 -1.77
N ALA A 196 -15.08 -6.39 -2.16
CA ALA A 196 -14.72 -6.84 -3.51
C ALA A 196 -15.40 -6.03 -4.63
N GLY A 197 -16.59 -5.47 -4.38
CA GLY A 197 -17.29 -4.63 -5.37
C GLY A 197 -16.53 -3.36 -5.76
N TYR A 198 -15.63 -2.89 -4.90
CA TYR A 198 -14.80 -1.68 -5.13
C TYR A 198 -13.46 -1.98 -5.82
N LEU A 199 -13.04 -3.25 -5.85
CA LEU A 199 -11.79 -3.67 -6.47
C LEU A 199 -11.95 -3.89 -7.98
N LYS A 200 -10.82 -3.82 -8.68
CA LYS A 200 -10.72 -4.29 -10.06
C LYS A 200 -11.20 -5.74 -10.16
N VAL A 201 -11.87 -6.07 -11.27
CA VAL A 201 -12.58 -7.36 -11.43
C VAL A 201 -11.65 -8.55 -11.20
N GLU A 202 -10.41 -8.43 -11.67
CA GLU A 202 -9.36 -9.44 -11.60
C GLU A 202 -8.81 -9.66 -10.18
N HIS A 203 -9.05 -8.75 -9.22
CA HIS A 203 -8.61 -8.87 -7.82
C HIS A 203 -9.73 -9.28 -6.87
N ARG A 204 -10.98 -9.36 -7.35
CA ARG A 204 -12.13 -9.66 -6.49
C ARG A 204 -12.03 -11.03 -5.85
N GLN A 205 -11.63 -12.05 -6.60
CA GLN A 205 -11.50 -13.40 -6.05
C GLN A 205 -10.40 -13.49 -4.99
N TYR A 206 -9.27 -12.80 -5.19
CA TYR A 206 -8.20 -12.69 -4.18
C TYR A 206 -8.79 -12.20 -2.84
N HIS A 207 -9.57 -11.12 -2.88
CA HIS A 207 -10.22 -10.58 -1.68
C HIS A 207 -11.21 -11.56 -1.04
N LEU A 208 -12.05 -12.21 -1.85
CA LEU A 208 -13.01 -13.21 -1.36
C LEU A 208 -12.31 -14.38 -0.66
N ASP A 209 -11.20 -14.86 -1.22
CA ASP A 209 -10.41 -15.94 -0.63
C ASP A 209 -9.78 -15.53 0.70
N VAL A 210 -9.24 -14.30 0.78
CA VAL A 210 -8.70 -13.75 2.03
C VAL A 210 -9.77 -13.71 3.12
N VAL A 211 -10.96 -13.18 2.78
CA VAL A 211 -12.10 -13.10 3.73
C VAL A 211 -12.62 -14.48 4.10
N ALA A 212 -12.49 -15.48 3.22
CA ALA A 212 -12.82 -16.88 3.51
C ALA A 212 -11.81 -17.57 4.45
N GLY A 213 -10.72 -16.90 4.83
CA GLY A 213 -9.71 -17.40 5.77
C GLY A 213 -8.53 -18.11 5.11
N VAL A 214 -8.35 -17.96 3.79
CA VAL A 214 -7.20 -18.53 3.09
C VAL A 214 -5.92 -17.82 3.54
N SER A 215 -4.84 -18.56 3.75
CA SER A 215 -3.51 -18.03 4.04
C SER A 215 -2.92 -17.31 2.81
N TYR A 216 -3.27 -16.04 2.67
CA TYR A 216 -3.17 -15.26 1.43
C TYR A 216 -1.81 -14.61 1.13
N THR A 217 -0.84 -14.76 2.01
CA THR A 217 0.50 -14.17 1.87
C THR A 217 1.57 -15.21 1.51
N ARG A 218 1.18 -16.46 1.23
CA ARG A 218 2.09 -17.57 0.93
C ARG A 218 2.20 -17.85 -0.56
N GLU A 219 3.31 -18.49 -0.93
CA GLU A 219 3.63 -18.79 -2.32
C GLU A 219 2.59 -19.70 -3.03
N PRO A 220 2.04 -20.77 -2.40
CA PRO A 220 0.98 -21.56 -3.03
C PRO A 220 -0.24 -20.72 -3.41
N PHE A 221 -0.64 -19.80 -2.53
CA PHE A 221 -1.72 -18.86 -2.81
C PHE A 221 -1.38 -17.87 -3.91
N ARG A 222 -0.11 -17.51 -4.09
CA ARG A 222 0.33 -16.62 -5.18
C ARG A 222 0.06 -17.22 -6.53
N ILE A 223 0.61 -18.42 -6.72
CA ILE A 223 0.51 -19.17 -7.96
C ILE A 223 -0.95 -19.46 -8.28
N HIS A 224 -1.74 -19.81 -7.25
CA HIS A 224 -3.18 -20.02 -7.39
C HIS A 224 -3.90 -18.73 -7.81
N SER A 225 -3.68 -17.63 -7.09
CA SER A 225 -4.32 -16.34 -7.35
C SER A 225 -3.98 -15.79 -8.73
N GLN A 226 -2.75 -15.98 -9.22
CA GLN A 226 -2.35 -15.63 -10.58
C GLN A 226 -3.19 -16.40 -11.62
N LYS A 227 -3.31 -17.72 -11.47
CA LYS A 227 -4.11 -18.57 -12.40
C LYS A 227 -5.58 -18.17 -12.40
N VAL A 228 -6.14 -17.89 -11.22
CA VAL A 228 -7.52 -17.43 -11.06
C VAL A 228 -7.71 -16.08 -11.74
N ARG A 229 -6.83 -15.10 -11.45
CA ARG A 229 -6.83 -13.78 -12.08
C ARG A 229 -6.81 -13.87 -13.60
N ASP A 230 -5.90 -14.67 -14.15
CA ASP A 230 -5.76 -14.79 -15.60
C ASP A 230 -7.00 -15.45 -16.23
N SER A 231 -7.65 -16.37 -15.51
CA SER A 231 -8.91 -16.98 -15.95
C SER A 231 -10.09 -16.01 -15.88
N ILE A 232 -10.15 -15.14 -14.86
CA ILE A 232 -11.12 -14.03 -14.79
C ILE A 232 -10.95 -13.10 -15.98
N LEU A 233 -9.72 -12.71 -16.31
CA LEU A 233 -9.42 -11.82 -17.43
C LEU A 233 -9.78 -12.44 -18.80
N ARG A 234 -9.74 -13.77 -18.93
CA ARG A 234 -10.22 -14.49 -20.12
C ARG A 234 -11.74 -14.71 -20.14
N GLY A 235 -12.46 -14.35 -19.08
CA GLY A 235 -13.91 -14.60 -18.95
C GLY A 235 -14.26 -16.06 -18.69
N GLU A 236 -13.31 -16.87 -18.24
CA GLU A 236 -13.43 -18.32 -18.03
C GLU A 236 -13.73 -18.68 -16.56
N TYR A 237 -13.84 -17.68 -15.68
CA TYR A 237 -13.96 -17.87 -14.25
C TYR A 237 -15.23 -17.25 -13.69
N GLU A 238 -15.98 -18.04 -12.94
CA GLU A 238 -17.13 -17.58 -12.15
C GLU A 238 -16.69 -17.35 -10.70
N PHE A 239 -16.97 -16.17 -10.15
CA PHE A 239 -16.62 -15.82 -8.77
C PHE A 239 -17.28 -16.77 -7.76
N ARG A 240 -16.52 -17.13 -6.73
CA ARG A 240 -16.96 -18.05 -5.67
C ARG A 240 -16.66 -17.46 -4.31
N GLU A 241 -17.33 -17.98 -3.30
CA GLU A 241 -17.03 -17.63 -1.91
C GLU A 241 -15.58 -17.93 -1.52
N CYS A 242 -15.05 -19.05 -1.99
CA CYS A 242 -13.68 -19.46 -1.79
C CYS A 242 -13.25 -20.27 -3.02
N SER A 243 -12.10 -19.94 -3.59
CA SER A 243 -11.59 -20.54 -4.82
C SER A 243 -10.77 -21.81 -4.59
N VAL A 244 -10.45 -22.12 -3.33
CA VAL A 244 -9.68 -23.29 -2.88
C VAL A 244 -10.52 -24.19 -1.97
N SER A 245 -10.14 -25.47 -1.87
CA SER A 245 -10.79 -26.42 -0.95
C SER A 245 -10.44 -26.09 0.50
N ARG A 246 -11.42 -26.14 1.41
CA ARG A 246 -11.20 -25.93 2.84
C ARG A 246 -10.38 -27.03 3.52
N ASP A 247 -10.29 -28.18 2.88
CA ASP A 247 -9.53 -29.34 3.37
C ASP A 247 -8.07 -29.32 2.87
N ASP A 248 -7.66 -28.27 2.14
CA ASP A 248 -6.29 -28.15 1.64
C ASP A 248 -5.41 -27.34 2.62
N ASP A 249 -4.61 -28.07 3.38
CA ASP A 249 -3.67 -27.53 4.37
C ASP A 249 -2.61 -26.58 3.78
N GLN A 250 -2.40 -26.56 2.46
CA GLN A 250 -1.54 -25.56 1.81
C GLN A 250 -2.14 -24.16 1.89
N PHE A 251 -3.47 -24.06 1.99
CA PHE A 251 -4.22 -22.81 1.99
C PHE A 251 -4.83 -22.50 3.36
N PHE A 252 -5.11 -23.50 4.21
CA PHE A 252 -5.71 -23.32 5.53
C PHE A 252 -4.80 -23.85 6.64
N THR A 253 -3.96 -22.99 7.19
CA THR A 253 -2.86 -23.42 8.07
C THR A 253 -3.19 -23.40 9.56
N ALA A 254 -4.36 -22.89 9.95
CA ALA A 254 -4.76 -22.77 11.35
C ALA A 254 -4.77 -24.12 12.09
N GLY A 255 -5.21 -25.20 11.42
CA GLY A 255 -5.19 -26.55 11.99
C GLY A 255 -3.76 -27.09 12.19
N VAL A 256 -2.88 -26.85 11.21
CA VAL A 256 -1.46 -27.23 11.28
C VAL A 256 -0.73 -26.42 12.37
N GLU A 257 -0.99 -25.12 12.46
CA GLU A 257 -0.39 -24.22 13.45
C GLU A 257 -0.83 -24.61 14.88
N ALA A 258 -2.11 -24.88 15.09
CA ALA A 258 -2.60 -25.37 16.38
C ALA A 258 -1.97 -26.72 16.77
N HIS A 259 -1.79 -27.63 15.81
CA HIS A 259 -1.12 -28.91 16.05
C HIS A 259 0.37 -28.74 16.40
N LEU A 260 1.10 -27.89 15.67
CA LEU A 260 2.50 -27.57 15.96
C LEU A 260 2.65 -26.91 17.33
N LEU A 261 1.79 -25.96 17.68
CA LEU A 261 1.79 -25.32 19.00
C LEU A 261 1.52 -26.31 20.14
N ALA A 262 0.63 -27.29 19.93
CA ALA A 262 0.37 -28.34 20.91
C ALA A 262 1.54 -29.32 21.10
N MET A 263 2.45 -29.41 20.12
CA MET A 263 3.67 -30.22 20.20
C MET A 263 4.88 -29.47 20.80
N LEU A 264 4.79 -28.15 20.98
CA LEU A 264 5.86 -27.39 21.63
C LEU A 264 5.88 -27.70 23.13
N PRO A 265 7.07 -27.93 23.73
CA PRO A 265 7.18 -28.07 25.17
C PRO A 265 6.71 -26.77 25.87
N PRO A 266 6.13 -26.86 27.07
CA PRO A 266 5.68 -25.67 27.80
C PRO A 266 6.84 -24.69 27.96
N ALA A 267 6.58 -23.41 27.69
CA ALA A 267 7.58 -22.36 27.81
C ALA A 267 8.12 -22.33 29.25
N ASN A 268 9.41 -22.62 29.40
CA ASN A 268 10.11 -22.47 30.67
C ASN A 268 10.23 -20.96 30.98
N HIS A 269 9.26 -20.41 31.70
CA HIS A 269 9.41 -19.12 32.33
C HIS A 269 10.33 -19.31 33.55
N LYS A 270 11.59 -18.87 33.42
CA LYS A 270 12.49 -18.58 34.53
C LYS A 270 12.65 -17.08 34.66
#